data_AF-A0A6P6PPJ1-F1
#
_entry.id   AF-A0A6P6PPJ1-F1
#
_cell.length_a   1.000
_cell.length_b   1.000
_cell.length_c   1.000
_cell.angle_alpha   90.00
_cell.angle_beta   90.00
_cell.angle_gamma   90.00
#
_symmetry.space_group_name_H-M   'P 1'
#
loop_
_entity.id
_entity.type
_entity.pdbx_description
1 polymer ?
#
loop_
_entity_poly.entity_id
_entity_poly.type
_entity_poly.pdbx_seq_one_letter_code
_entity_poly.pdbx_strand_id
1 'polypeptide(L)'
;MKMRETFQHRQKLIHDPEQCSTVLTVFPRFLDTKGLVAQDFDLLFGAETSSKLLEKWDFLKAKVIEQAKDISKTPLLDHLIQSAEENTDEDDEVPGWDSDMASLLLLVYLLPPPPSGKKGAVKISTREAVDHVVKFHKSCRSLQEHSGPNQRRQPYILAVGTTRKHIHEFYIALDGDLLPCKGKSSLSAFDELFKAHYVFGISYDQALNGMYTFVQTTIYNIDVGHSHETPRVKDLRAKLLN
;
A
#
# COMPACT_ATOMS: atom_id res chain seq x y z
N MET A 1 10.82 -8.60 -27.24
CA MET A 1 11.79 -8.40 -26.15
C MET A 1 11.08 -8.74 -24.85
N LYS A 2 11.63 -9.64 -24.01
CA LYS A 2 10.93 -10.05 -22.77
C LYS A 2 11.09 -8.93 -21.74
N MET A 3 10.04 -8.59 -20.98
CA MET A 3 10.07 -7.49 -20.00
C MET A 3 11.20 -7.63 -18.97
N ARG A 4 11.60 -8.86 -18.64
CA ARG A 4 12.73 -9.14 -17.75
C ARG A 4 14.08 -8.67 -18.31
N GLU A 5 14.28 -8.74 -19.62
CA GLU A 5 15.55 -8.37 -20.30
C GLU A 5 15.77 -6.85 -20.31
N THR A 6 14.69 -6.07 -20.24
CA THR A 6 14.74 -4.59 -20.26
C THR A 6 14.89 -3.96 -18.88
N PHE A 7 15.08 -4.77 -17.82
CA PHE A 7 15.20 -4.30 -16.44
C PHE A 7 16.27 -3.22 -16.24
N GLN A 8 17.50 -3.45 -16.73
CA GLN A 8 18.59 -2.48 -16.59
C GLN A 8 18.30 -1.16 -17.29
N HIS A 9 17.58 -1.19 -18.41
CA HIS A 9 17.19 0.03 -19.11
C HIS A 9 16.16 0.82 -18.30
N ARG A 10 15.17 0.15 -17.70
CA ARG A 10 14.22 0.80 -16.78
C ARG A 10 14.88 1.44 -15.58
N GLN A 11 15.80 0.73 -14.93
CA GLN A 11 16.53 1.26 -13.78
C GLN A 11 17.33 2.52 -14.12
N LYS A 12 17.97 2.55 -15.30
CA LYS A 12 18.62 3.78 -15.80
C LYS A 12 17.62 4.92 -16.01
N LEU A 13 16.45 4.62 -16.58
CA LEU A 13 15.36 5.58 -16.80
C LEU A 13 14.88 6.22 -15.49
N ILE A 14 14.67 5.41 -14.45
CA ILE A 14 14.12 5.83 -13.15
C ILE A 14 15.10 6.75 -12.40
N HIS A 15 16.40 6.50 -12.55
CA HIS A 15 17.44 7.27 -11.88
C HIS A 15 17.98 8.44 -12.71
N ASP A 16 17.43 8.68 -13.89
CA ASP A 16 17.83 9.77 -14.78
C ASP A 16 16.90 10.99 -14.58
N PRO A 17 17.36 12.03 -13.88
CA PRO A 17 16.54 13.22 -13.61
C PRO A 17 16.28 14.09 -14.84
N GLU A 18 16.97 13.85 -15.97
CA GLU A 18 16.83 14.65 -17.19
C GLU A 18 15.72 14.14 -18.12
N GLN A 19 15.11 12.99 -17.82
CA GLN A 19 14.07 12.42 -18.68
C GLN A 19 12.68 12.94 -18.35
N CYS A 20 12.00 13.45 -19.38
CA CYS A 20 10.62 13.94 -19.27
C CYS A 20 9.54 12.85 -19.38
N SER A 21 9.90 11.61 -19.76
CA SER A 21 8.94 10.51 -19.94
C SER A 21 8.86 9.60 -18.72
N THR A 22 7.64 9.24 -18.30
CA THR A 22 7.45 8.25 -17.24
C THR A 22 7.85 6.84 -17.73
N VAL A 23 8.27 5.97 -16.81
CA VAL A 23 8.57 4.56 -17.11
C VAL A 23 7.38 3.87 -17.78
N LEU A 24 6.15 4.22 -17.39
CA LEU A 24 4.93 3.66 -17.94
C LEU A 24 4.72 4.05 -19.42
N THR A 25 5.18 5.24 -19.82
CA THR A 25 5.13 5.68 -21.23
C THR A 25 6.08 4.86 -22.11
N VAL A 26 7.30 4.58 -21.61
CA VAL A 26 8.32 3.82 -22.35
C VAL A 26 8.04 2.30 -22.30
N PHE A 27 7.45 1.82 -21.20
CA PHE A 27 7.15 0.41 -20.95
C PHE A 27 5.66 0.17 -20.69
N PRO A 28 4.79 0.35 -21.71
CA PRO A 28 3.34 0.23 -21.54
C PRO A 28 2.88 -1.19 -21.16
N ARG A 29 3.77 -2.19 -21.22
CA ARG A 29 3.47 -3.55 -20.74
C ARG A 29 3.13 -3.61 -19.25
N PHE A 30 3.55 -2.64 -18.44
CA PHE A 30 3.09 -2.54 -17.05
C PHE A 30 1.58 -2.30 -16.94
N LEU A 31 0.95 -1.76 -17.99
CA LEU A 31 -0.49 -1.43 -18.00
C LEU A 31 -1.37 -2.64 -18.35
N ASP A 32 -0.82 -3.65 -19.04
CA ASP A 32 -1.59 -4.79 -19.55
C ASP A 32 -1.09 -6.16 -19.06
N THR A 33 0.06 -6.20 -18.38
CA THR A 33 0.71 -7.45 -17.94
C THR A 33 0.83 -7.50 -16.43
N LYS A 34 0.05 -8.38 -15.80
CA LYS A 34 0.09 -8.64 -14.36
C LYS A 34 1.44 -9.18 -13.91
N GLY A 35 1.89 -8.76 -12.72
CA GLY A 35 3.05 -9.33 -12.02
C GLY A 35 4.42 -8.77 -12.41
N LEU A 36 4.46 -7.75 -13.28
CA LEU A 36 5.73 -7.10 -13.64
C LEU A 36 6.34 -6.29 -12.49
N VAL A 37 5.52 -5.69 -11.63
CA VAL A 37 6.00 -4.99 -10.42
C VAL A 37 6.71 -5.98 -9.49
N ALA A 38 6.07 -7.11 -9.20
CA ALA A 38 6.69 -8.17 -8.40
C ALA A 38 7.99 -8.70 -9.03
N GLN A 39 7.99 -8.92 -10.36
CA GLN A 39 9.20 -9.37 -11.07
C GLN A 39 10.37 -8.41 -10.93
N ASP A 40 10.14 -7.10 -11.11
CA ASP A 40 11.22 -6.12 -11.05
C ASP A 40 11.69 -5.91 -9.60
N PHE A 41 10.80 -6.03 -8.63
CA PHE A 41 11.18 -6.04 -7.21
C PHE A 41 12.03 -7.26 -6.84
N ASP A 42 11.70 -8.45 -7.36
CA ASP A 42 12.52 -9.66 -7.19
C ASP A 42 13.94 -9.46 -7.76
N LEU A 43 14.07 -8.74 -8.87
CA LEU A 43 15.38 -8.42 -9.46
C LEU A 43 16.17 -7.40 -8.63
N LEU A 44 15.50 -6.52 -7.90
CA LEU A 44 16.12 -5.51 -7.03
C LEU A 44 16.60 -6.11 -5.70
N PHE A 45 15.74 -6.89 -5.03
CA PHE A 45 15.96 -7.29 -3.63
C PHE A 45 16.08 -8.81 -3.41
N GLY A 46 15.89 -9.60 -4.47
CA GLY A 46 15.86 -11.06 -4.39
C GLY A 46 14.52 -11.62 -3.90
N ALA A 47 14.28 -12.89 -4.23
CA ALA A 47 13.03 -13.59 -3.92
C ALA A 47 12.75 -13.66 -2.41
N GLU A 48 13.79 -13.86 -1.59
CA GLU A 48 13.68 -13.91 -0.12
C GLU A 48 13.11 -12.61 0.45
N THR A 49 13.57 -11.44 -0.02
CA THR A 49 13.01 -10.17 0.47
C THR A 49 11.61 -9.93 -0.08
N SER A 50 11.35 -10.36 -1.30
CA SER A 50 10.04 -10.18 -1.96
C SER A 50 8.90 -10.95 -1.32
N SER A 51 9.17 -12.10 -0.69
CA SER A 51 8.14 -12.90 -0.03
C SER A 51 7.84 -12.49 1.41
N LYS A 52 8.67 -11.63 2.04
CA LYS A 52 8.62 -11.32 3.48
C LYS A 52 7.26 -10.85 3.98
N LEU A 53 6.55 -10.01 3.24
CA LEU A 53 5.23 -9.55 3.67
C LEU A 53 4.25 -10.72 3.73
N LEU A 54 4.15 -11.49 2.66
CA LEU A 54 3.23 -12.63 2.56
C LEU A 54 3.56 -13.73 3.59
N GLU A 55 4.84 -13.92 3.92
CA GLU A 55 5.28 -14.92 4.90
C GLU A 55 5.05 -14.50 6.36
N LYS A 56 5.22 -13.21 6.67
CA LYS A 56 5.19 -12.71 8.06
C LYS A 56 3.83 -12.15 8.47
N TRP A 57 2.95 -11.85 7.52
CA TRP A 57 1.75 -11.07 7.78
C TRP A 57 0.83 -11.74 8.79
N ASP A 58 0.57 -13.04 8.67
CA ASP A 58 -0.36 -13.75 9.57
C ASP A 58 0.03 -13.61 11.05
N PHE A 59 1.33 -13.70 11.35
CA PHE A 59 1.85 -13.51 12.71
C PHE A 59 1.72 -12.05 13.18
N LEU A 60 2.06 -11.10 12.32
CA LEU A 60 2.02 -9.67 12.66
C LEU A 60 0.60 -9.14 12.78
N LYS A 61 -0.33 -9.66 11.97
CA LYS A 61 -1.74 -9.27 11.90
C LYS A 61 -2.41 -9.35 13.27
N ALA A 62 -2.26 -10.47 13.97
CA ALA A 62 -2.84 -10.64 15.30
C ALA A 62 -2.35 -9.58 16.29
N LYS A 63 -1.04 -9.30 16.29
CA LYS A 63 -0.44 -8.29 17.16
C LYS A 63 -0.82 -6.85 16.77
N VAL A 64 -0.97 -6.57 15.48
CA VAL A 64 -1.45 -5.27 14.97
C VAL A 64 -2.87 -5.00 15.46
N ILE A 65 -3.75 -6.01 15.40
CA ILE A 65 -5.14 -5.92 15.90
C ILE A 65 -5.13 -5.66 17.41
N GLU A 66 -4.32 -6.40 18.17
CA GLU A 66 -4.19 -6.21 19.62
C GLU A 66 -3.75 -4.78 19.98
N GLN A 67 -2.69 -4.29 19.34
CA GLN A 67 -2.20 -2.93 19.58
C GLN A 67 -3.21 -1.85 19.19
N ALA A 68 -4.05 -2.10 18.18
CA ALA A 68 -5.06 -1.14 17.75
C ALA A 68 -6.20 -0.97 18.76
N LYS A 69 -6.48 -2.00 19.59
CA LYS A 69 -7.54 -1.94 20.63
C LYS A 69 -7.26 -0.93 21.73
N ASP A 70 -5.98 -0.63 21.97
CA ASP A 70 -5.56 0.34 22.98
C ASP A 70 -5.66 1.81 22.51
N ILE A 71 -5.95 2.03 21.22
CA ILE A 71 -6.15 3.37 20.67
C ILE A 71 -7.54 3.89 21.08
N SER A 72 -7.64 5.21 21.30
CA SER A 72 -8.93 5.85 21.58
C SER A 72 -9.96 5.52 20.50
N LYS A 73 -11.08 4.94 20.93
CA LYS A 73 -12.13 4.43 20.04
C LYS A 73 -12.77 5.53 19.22
N THR A 74 -12.93 5.24 17.93
CA THR A 74 -13.72 6.03 16.98
C THR A 74 -14.56 5.05 16.17
N PRO A 75 -15.74 5.44 15.66
CA PRO A 75 -16.60 4.51 14.92
C PRO A 75 -15.88 3.79 13.77
N LEU A 76 -15.05 4.52 13.01
CA LEU A 76 -14.28 3.93 11.91
C LEU A 76 -13.20 2.95 12.40
N LEU A 77 -12.50 3.27 13.51
CA LEU A 77 -11.50 2.37 14.09
C LEU A 77 -12.16 1.09 14.62
N ASP A 78 -13.27 1.21 15.35
CA ASP A 78 -14.01 0.06 15.87
C ASP A 78 -14.48 -0.86 14.74
N HIS A 79 -14.99 -0.29 13.64
CA HIS A 79 -15.34 -1.06 12.44
C HIS A 79 -14.14 -1.75 11.79
N LEU A 80 -12.97 -1.10 11.72
CA LEU A 80 -11.76 -1.72 11.19
C LEU A 80 -11.27 -2.87 12.07
N ILE A 81 -11.31 -2.70 13.41
CA ILE A 81 -10.95 -3.78 14.35
C ILE A 81 -11.91 -4.97 14.18
N GLN A 82 -13.21 -4.73 14.15
CA GLN A 82 -14.20 -5.80 13.96
C GLN A 82 -14.00 -6.55 12.63
N SER A 83 -13.78 -5.79 11.56
CA SER A 83 -13.50 -6.32 10.21
C SER A 83 -12.19 -7.12 10.16
N ALA A 84 -11.16 -6.67 10.89
CA ALA A 84 -9.88 -7.35 11.02
C ALA A 84 -9.98 -8.65 11.83
N GLU A 85 -10.85 -8.72 12.84
CA GLU A 85 -11.07 -9.92 13.64
C GLU A 85 -12.00 -10.95 12.98
N GLU A 86 -12.54 -10.65 11.79
CA GLU A 86 -13.56 -11.48 11.11
C GLU A 86 -14.84 -11.66 11.95
N ASN A 87 -15.03 -10.83 12.98
CA ASN A 87 -16.19 -10.81 13.88
C ASN A 87 -17.42 -10.09 13.26
N THR A 88 -17.47 -9.93 11.94
CA THR A 88 -18.73 -9.57 11.29
C THR A 88 -19.52 -10.83 11.11
N ASP A 89 -20.64 -10.95 11.82
CA ASP A 89 -21.73 -11.85 11.44
C ASP A 89 -21.89 -11.79 9.92
N GLU A 90 -22.07 -12.95 9.29
CA GLU A 90 -22.12 -13.19 7.83
C GLU A 90 -23.27 -12.45 7.11
N ASP A 91 -23.78 -11.35 7.66
CA ASP A 91 -24.60 -10.41 6.90
C ASP A 91 -23.70 -9.68 5.88
N ASP A 92 -23.88 -10.09 4.63
CA ASP A 92 -23.32 -9.51 3.40
C ASP A 92 -23.58 -8.00 3.25
N GLU A 93 -24.44 -7.42 4.10
CA GLU A 93 -24.80 -6.00 4.10
C GLU A 93 -23.84 -5.10 4.92
N VAL A 94 -22.99 -5.64 5.80
CA VAL A 94 -22.10 -4.81 6.62
C VAL A 94 -20.91 -4.27 5.78
N PRO A 95 -20.78 -2.94 5.59
CA PRO A 95 -19.79 -2.34 4.71
C PRO A 95 -18.41 -2.33 5.36
N GLY A 96 -17.65 -3.41 5.20
CA GLY A 96 -16.28 -3.55 5.69
C GLY A 96 -15.30 -3.98 4.60
N TRP A 97 -14.01 -3.74 4.82
CA TRP A 97 -12.96 -4.40 4.03
C TRP A 97 -12.84 -5.86 4.44
N ASP A 98 -12.07 -6.67 3.70
CA ASP A 98 -11.65 -7.97 4.21
C ASP A 98 -10.68 -7.81 5.40
N SER A 99 -10.44 -8.90 6.12
CA SER A 99 -9.66 -8.90 7.36
C SER A 99 -8.21 -8.44 7.15
N ASP A 100 -7.57 -8.78 6.03
CA ASP A 100 -6.20 -8.37 5.75
C ASP A 100 -6.11 -6.89 5.44
N MET A 101 -6.99 -6.37 4.57
CA MET A 101 -7.04 -4.95 4.26
C MET A 101 -7.37 -4.14 5.52
N ALA A 102 -8.35 -4.56 6.31
CA ALA A 102 -8.68 -3.89 7.56
C ALA A 102 -7.47 -3.84 8.51
N SER A 103 -6.77 -4.95 8.69
CA SER A 103 -5.56 -5.04 9.51
C SER A 103 -4.41 -4.16 8.98
N LEU A 104 -4.23 -4.08 7.67
CA LEU A 104 -3.26 -3.17 7.04
C LEU A 104 -3.61 -1.70 7.32
N LEU A 105 -4.89 -1.34 7.26
CA LEU A 105 -5.37 0.00 7.55
C LEU A 105 -5.23 0.38 9.03
N LEU A 106 -5.26 -0.58 9.96
CA LEU A 106 -4.95 -0.34 11.38
C LEU A 106 -3.52 0.18 11.58
N LEU A 107 -2.56 -0.16 10.70
CA LEU A 107 -1.21 0.41 10.76
C LEU A 107 -1.22 1.93 10.60
N VAL A 108 -2.16 2.51 9.83
CA VAL A 108 -2.32 3.96 9.70
C VAL A 108 -2.78 4.59 11.03
N TYR A 109 -3.58 3.88 11.83
CA TYR A 109 -3.99 4.33 13.16
C TYR A 109 -2.86 4.21 14.18
N LEU A 110 -2.09 3.12 14.10
CA LEU A 110 -0.92 2.90 14.93
C LEU A 110 0.22 3.88 14.59
N LEU A 111 0.30 4.33 13.34
CA LEU A 111 1.31 5.24 12.80
C LEU A 111 0.63 6.39 12.03
N PRO A 112 -0.10 7.28 12.73
CA PRO A 112 -0.89 8.33 12.12
C PRO A 112 0.01 9.36 11.43
N PRO A 113 -0.57 10.13 10.50
CA PRO A 113 0.15 11.17 9.78
C PRO A 113 0.92 12.08 10.73
N PRO A 114 2.16 12.45 10.40
CA PRO A 114 2.94 13.35 11.24
C PRO A 114 2.21 14.69 11.36
N PRO A 115 2.22 15.33 12.55
CA PRO A 115 1.65 16.65 12.69
C PRO A 115 2.36 17.62 11.74
N SER A 116 1.58 18.38 10.97
CA SER A 116 2.11 19.35 10.01
C SER A 116 3.03 20.36 10.72
N GLY A 117 4.34 20.19 10.58
CA GLY A 117 5.35 21.06 11.21
C GLY A 117 5.50 22.44 10.55
N LYS A 118 4.85 22.67 9.40
CA LYS A 118 4.85 23.95 8.69
C LYS A 118 3.54 24.71 8.95
N LYS A 119 3.64 25.97 9.39
CA LYS A 119 2.50 26.90 9.44
C LYS A 119 1.83 26.93 8.07
N GLY A 120 0.55 26.56 8.00
CA GLY A 120 -0.26 26.59 6.78
C GLY A 120 -0.36 25.29 5.98
N ALA A 121 0.34 24.21 6.39
CA ALA A 121 0.13 22.90 5.78
C ALA A 121 -1.18 22.27 6.30
N VAL A 122 -2.04 21.82 5.38
CA VAL A 122 -3.32 21.18 5.70
C VAL A 122 -3.06 19.96 6.60
N LYS A 123 -3.64 19.96 7.80
CA LYS A 123 -3.56 18.84 8.73
C LYS A 123 -4.48 17.74 8.21
N ILE A 124 -3.91 16.65 7.74
CA ILE A 124 -4.66 15.47 7.32
C ILE A 124 -5.06 14.62 8.53
N SER A 125 -6.29 14.15 8.55
CA SER A 125 -6.77 13.20 9.55
C SER A 125 -6.32 11.77 9.24
N THR A 126 -6.24 10.91 10.26
CA THR A 126 -5.96 9.47 10.07
C THR A 126 -6.97 8.81 9.13
N ARG A 127 -8.24 9.22 9.21
CA ARG A 127 -9.30 8.74 8.31
C ARG A 127 -9.00 9.08 6.85
N GLU A 128 -8.62 10.32 6.57
CA GLU A 128 -8.25 10.71 5.20
C GLU A 128 -6.99 9.98 4.73
N ALA A 129 -6.02 9.74 5.62
CA ALA A 129 -4.83 8.97 5.28
C ALA A 129 -5.16 7.51 4.90
N VAL A 130 -6.16 6.88 5.53
CA VAL A 130 -6.65 5.56 5.14
C VAL A 130 -7.13 5.55 3.67
N ASP A 131 -7.83 6.61 3.23
CA ASP A 131 -8.30 6.74 1.84
C ASP A 131 -7.14 6.93 0.83
N HIS A 132 -5.91 7.17 1.30
CA HIS A 132 -4.71 7.22 0.46
C HIS A 132 -4.06 5.85 0.26
N VAL A 133 -4.40 4.85 1.08
CA VAL A 133 -3.90 3.48 0.90
C VAL A 133 -4.74 2.76 -0.14
N VAL A 134 -6.07 2.82 0.01
CA VAL A 134 -7.02 2.06 -0.81
C VAL A 134 -8.30 2.86 -1.09
N LYS A 135 -8.80 2.77 -2.32
CA LYS A 135 -10.09 3.29 -2.73
C LYS A 135 -10.95 2.17 -3.30
N PHE A 136 -12.22 2.15 -2.90
CA PHE A 136 -13.20 1.22 -3.45
C PHE A 136 -13.82 1.78 -4.73
N HIS A 137 -13.90 0.95 -5.76
CA HIS A 137 -14.60 1.25 -7.00
C HIS A 137 -15.67 0.18 -7.27
N LYS A 138 -16.92 0.61 -7.45
CA LYS A 138 -18.01 -0.31 -7.76
C LYS A 138 -17.88 -0.79 -9.21
N SER A 139 -17.82 -2.09 -9.43
CA SER A 139 -17.52 -2.73 -10.73
C SER A 139 -18.45 -2.34 -11.90
N CYS A 140 -19.64 -1.78 -11.64
CA CYS A 140 -20.55 -1.30 -12.68
C CYS A 140 -20.27 0.15 -13.14
N ARG A 141 -19.21 0.80 -12.63
CA ARG A 141 -18.82 2.15 -13.01
C ARG A 141 -17.58 2.13 -13.92
N SER A 142 -17.36 3.24 -14.63
CA SER A 142 -16.19 3.39 -15.50
C SER A 142 -14.94 3.66 -14.67
N LEU A 143 -13.87 2.89 -14.91
CA LEU A 143 -12.57 3.10 -14.28
C LEU A 143 -11.90 4.43 -14.70
N GLN A 144 -12.39 5.08 -15.76
CA GLN A 144 -11.86 6.37 -16.23
C GLN A 144 -11.98 7.49 -15.19
N GLU A 145 -12.87 7.37 -14.20
CA GLU A 145 -12.94 8.30 -13.05
C GLU A 145 -11.64 8.33 -12.25
N HIS A 146 -10.84 7.25 -12.35
CA HIS A 146 -9.58 7.11 -11.65
C HIS A 146 -8.36 7.38 -12.52
N SER A 147 -8.56 7.86 -13.76
CA SER A 147 -7.48 8.19 -14.69
C SER A 147 -7.37 9.71 -14.89
N GLY A 148 -6.14 10.21 -14.98
CA GLY A 148 -5.87 11.62 -15.36
C GLY A 148 -5.07 12.45 -14.36
N PRO A 149 -4.66 13.67 -14.77
CA PRO A 149 -3.60 14.46 -14.12
C PRO A 149 -3.96 15.06 -12.75
N ASN A 150 -5.22 14.95 -12.33
CA ASN A 150 -5.72 15.55 -11.08
C ASN A 150 -5.59 14.63 -9.86
N GLN A 151 -5.12 13.39 -10.02
CA GLN A 151 -4.84 12.49 -8.89
C GLN A 151 -3.50 12.81 -8.24
N ARG A 152 -3.53 13.77 -7.32
CA ARG A 152 -2.32 14.27 -6.64
C ARG A 152 -1.73 13.32 -5.59
N ARG A 153 -2.38 12.19 -5.30
CA ARG A 153 -2.02 11.32 -4.16
C ARG A 153 -1.91 9.89 -4.65
N GLN A 154 -0.72 9.57 -5.14
CA GLN A 154 -0.31 8.30 -5.75
C GLN A 154 1.01 7.85 -5.09
N PRO A 155 1.33 6.55 -5.11
CA PRO A 155 0.48 5.45 -5.56
C PRO A 155 -0.59 5.07 -4.51
N TYR A 156 -1.68 4.45 -4.95
CA TYR A 156 -2.69 3.86 -4.06
C TYR A 156 -3.36 2.64 -4.70
N ILE A 157 -4.01 1.78 -3.90
CA ILE A 157 -4.77 0.63 -4.41
C ILE A 157 -6.16 1.06 -4.84
N LEU A 158 -6.56 0.72 -6.06
CA LEU A 158 -7.94 0.75 -6.51
C LEU A 158 -8.53 -0.66 -6.42
N ALA A 159 -9.44 -0.88 -5.48
CA ALA A 159 -10.12 -2.15 -5.26
C ALA A 159 -11.47 -2.15 -5.97
N VAL A 160 -11.62 -2.99 -7.01
CA VAL A 160 -12.79 -3.02 -7.89
C VAL A 160 -13.67 -4.22 -7.54
N GLY A 161 -14.92 -3.97 -7.11
CA GLY A 161 -15.81 -5.04 -6.64
C GLY A 161 -17.28 -4.64 -6.58
N THR A 162 -18.14 -5.57 -6.14
CA THR A 162 -19.56 -5.28 -5.86
C THR A 162 -19.71 -4.57 -4.51
N THR A 163 -18.96 -5.01 -3.50
CA THR A 163 -18.83 -4.43 -2.15
C THR A 163 -17.37 -4.45 -1.71
N ARG A 164 -17.04 -3.78 -0.59
CA ARG A 164 -15.68 -3.79 -0.03
C ARG A 164 -15.21 -5.17 0.47
N LYS A 165 -16.15 -6.08 0.78
CA LYS A 165 -15.87 -7.50 1.08
C LYS A 165 -15.71 -8.36 -0.18
N HIS A 166 -16.36 -7.97 -1.27
CA HIS A 166 -16.44 -8.72 -2.52
C HIS A 166 -15.68 -8.00 -3.64
N ILE A 167 -14.35 -7.99 -3.51
CA ILE A 167 -13.44 -7.41 -4.52
C ILE A 167 -13.14 -8.45 -5.60
N HIS A 168 -13.25 -8.03 -6.87
CA HIS A 168 -12.96 -8.87 -8.02
C HIS A 168 -11.51 -8.69 -8.48
N GLU A 169 -11.05 -7.44 -8.50
CA GLU A 169 -9.74 -7.06 -9.01
C GLU A 169 -9.13 -5.89 -8.24
N PHE A 170 -7.80 -5.84 -8.24
CA PHE A 170 -7.03 -4.75 -7.67
C PHE A 170 -6.13 -4.14 -8.74
N TYR A 171 -5.96 -2.83 -8.66
CA TYR A 171 -5.04 -2.06 -9.47
C TYR A 171 -4.19 -1.16 -8.57
N ILE A 172 -2.96 -0.87 -9.00
CA ILE A 172 -2.16 0.23 -8.42
C ILE A 172 -2.35 1.44 -9.31
N ALA A 173 -2.95 2.50 -8.77
CA ALA A 173 -3.06 3.78 -9.46
C ALA A 173 -1.73 4.54 -9.35
N LEU A 174 -1.10 4.79 -10.50
CA LEU A 174 0.20 5.45 -10.60
C LEU A 174 0.30 6.25 -11.91
N ASP A 175 0.76 7.49 -11.81
CA ASP A 175 0.88 8.49 -12.87
C ASP A 175 -0.40 8.70 -13.71
N GLY A 176 -1.57 8.50 -13.08
CA GLY A 176 -2.87 8.56 -13.74
C GLY A 176 -3.23 7.31 -14.54
N ASP A 177 -2.36 6.29 -14.53
CA ASP A 177 -2.58 4.97 -15.09
C ASP A 177 -2.94 3.94 -14.01
N LEU A 178 -3.50 2.80 -14.44
CA LEU A 178 -3.87 1.69 -13.56
C LEU A 178 -3.03 0.46 -13.90
N LEU A 179 -2.19 0.04 -12.96
CA LEU A 179 -1.38 -1.17 -13.09
C LEU A 179 -2.15 -2.37 -12.54
N PRO A 180 -2.43 -3.40 -13.35
CA PRO A 180 -3.20 -4.56 -12.88
C PRO A 180 -2.36 -5.40 -11.92
N CYS A 181 -2.87 -5.63 -10.70
CA CYS A 181 -2.23 -6.52 -9.74
C CYS A 181 -2.30 -7.98 -10.22
N LYS A 182 -1.27 -8.76 -9.90
CA LYS A 182 -1.24 -10.21 -10.14
C LYS A 182 -2.12 -10.93 -9.14
N GLY A 183 -2.01 -10.56 -7.87
CA GLY A 183 -2.77 -11.18 -6.79
C GLY A 183 -4.23 -10.73 -6.75
N LYS A 184 -5.10 -11.58 -6.21
CA LYS A 184 -6.53 -11.29 -5.99
C LYS A 184 -6.88 -11.02 -4.53
N SER A 185 -5.91 -11.14 -3.63
CA SER A 185 -6.10 -10.80 -2.21
C SER A 185 -5.69 -9.35 -1.96
N SER A 186 -6.31 -8.71 -0.98
CA SER A 186 -5.92 -7.39 -0.50
C SER A 186 -4.47 -7.35 -0.04
N LEU A 187 -3.99 -8.39 0.66
CA LEU A 187 -2.61 -8.50 1.11
C LEU A 187 -1.64 -8.48 -0.09
N SER A 188 -1.92 -9.26 -1.12
CA SER A 188 -1.12 -9.25 -2.35
C SER A 188 -1.18 -7.92 -3.11
N ALA A 189 -2.30 -7.20 -3.05
CA ALA A 189 -2.39 -5.86 -3.64
C ALA A 189 -1.55 -4.84 -2.87
N PHE A 190 -1.53 -4.93 -1.55
CA PHE A 190 -0.66 -4.08 -0.71
C PHE A 190 0.82 -4.42 -0.86
N ASP A 191 1.16 -5.69 -1.01
CA ASP A 191 2.50 -6.16 -1.40
C ASP A 191 2.96 -5.48 -2.70
N GLU A 192 2.14 -5.51 -3.74
CA GLU A 192 2.45 -4.86 -5.02
C GLU A 192 2.51 -3.32 -4.90
N LEU A 193 1.63 -2.71 -4.10
CA LEU A 193 1.67 -1.26 -3.82
C LEU A 193 3.01 -0.85 -3.19
N PHE A 194 3.45 -1.59 -2.16
CA PHE A 194 4.73 -1.33 -1.52
C PHE A 194 5.89 -1.49 -2.49
N LYS A 195 5.88 -2.54 -3.32
CA LYS A 195 6.94 -2.81 -4.31
C LYS A 195 7.02 -1.74 -5.39
N ALA A 196 5.89 -1.14 -5.77
CA ALA A 196 5.84 -0.04 -6.73
C ALA A 196 6.72 1.16 -6.32
N HIS A 197 6.89 1.42 -5.02
CA HIS A 197 7.81 2.44 -4.50
C HIS A 197 9.21 2.30 -5.10
N TYR A 198 9.78 1.10 -5.01
CA TYR A 198 11.14 0.82 -5.45
C TYR A 198 11.23 0.58 -6.95
N VAL A 199 10.23 -0.09 -7.53
CA VAL A 199 10.21 -0.42 -8.95
C VAL A 199 10.11 0.82 -9.82
N PHE A 200 9.42 1.87 -9.36
CA PHE A 200 9.24 3.11 -10.12
C PHE A 200 9.99 4.32 -9.52
N GLY A 201 10.71 4.14 -8.40
CA GLY A 201 11.47 5.23 -7.76
C GLY A 201 10.59 6.36 -7.22
N ILE A 202 9.35 6.06 -6.83
CA ILE A 202 8.36 7.05 -6.39
C ILE A 202 8.42 7.24 -4.88
N SER A 203 8.26 8.46 -4.37
CA SER A 203 8.27 8.68 -2.92
C SER A 203 6.98 8.21 -2.24
N TYR A 204 7.07 7.81 -0.96
CA TYR A 204 5.89 7.57 -0.14
C TYR A 204 5.03 8.84 -0.01
N ASP A 205 3.71 8.67 0.10
CA ASP A 205 2.85 9.75 0.56
C ASP A 205 3.29 10.19 1.96
N GLN A 206 3.49 11.49 2.15
CA GLN A 206 3.93 12.07 3.42
C GLN A 206 3.01 11.69 4.60
N ALA A 207 1.70 11.57 4.35
CA ALA A 207 0.72 11.16 5.35
C ALA A 207 0.89 9.70 5.78
N LEU A 208 1.45 8.86 4.90
CA LEU A 208 1.63 7.43 5.11
C LEU A 208 3.08 7.03 5.41
N ASN A 209 3.99 8.01 5.48
CA ASN A 209 5.43 7.76 5.63
C ASN A 209 5.75 6.89 6.86
N GLY A 210 5.06 7.11 7.99
CA GLY A 210 5.22 6.28 9.19
C GLY A 210 4.89 4.80 8.92
N MET A 211 3.71 4.55 8.33
CA MET A 211 3.25 3.21 7.96
C MET A 211 4.23 2.53 6.99
N TYR A 212 4.60 3.20 5.90
CA TYR A 212 5.50 2.62 4.90
C TYR A 212 6.91 2.40 5.42
N THR A 213 7.44 3.32 6.24
CA THR A 213 8.73 3.14 6.90
C THR A 213 8.69 1.91 7.81
N PHE A 214 7.60 1.70 8.55
CA PHE A 214 7.42 0.51 9.36
C PHE A 214 7.43 -0.78 8.51
N VAL A 215 6.67 -0.80 7.40
CA VAL A 215 6.63 -1.95 6.48
C VAL A 215 8.02 -2.23 5.88
N GLN A 216 8.69 -1.19 5.39
CA GLN A 216 10.05 -1.26 4.81
C GLN A 216 11.04 -1.91 5.77
N THR A 217 11.13 -1.38 6.99
CA THR A 217 12.20 -1.71 7.94
C THR A 217 11.87 -2.91 8.82
N THR A 218 10.59 -3.15 9.13
CA THR A 218 10.16 -4.21 10.06
C THR A 218 9.74 -5.49 9.34
N ILE A 219 9.04 -5.36 8.21
CA ILE A 219 8.53 -6.52 7.48
C ILE A 219 9.56 -6.97 6.45
N TYR A 220 9.94 -6.05 5.56
CA TYR A 220 10.87 -6.31 4.46
C TYR A 220 12.35 -6.30 4.86
N ASN A 221 12.69 -5.73 6.03
CA ASN A 221 14.07 -5.55 6.48
C ASN A 221 14.95 -4.82 5.45
N ILE A 222 14.39 -3.83 4.74
CA ILE A 222 15.11 -2.98 3.80
C ILE A 222 15.60 -1.73 4.54
N ASP A 223 16.85 -1.33 4.29
CA ASP A 223 17.49 -0.13 4.84
C ASP A 223 17.42 0.03 6.37
N VAL A 224 17.41 -1.10 7.09
CA VAL A 224 17.39 -1.11 8.56
C VAL A 224 18.62 -0.37 9.10
N GLY A 225 18.40 0.67 9.91
CA GLY A 225 19.48 1.51 10.46
C GLY A 225 19.96 2.62 9.53
N HIS A 226 19.53 2.65 8.27
CA HIS A 226 19.83 3.71 7.30
C HIS A 226 18.62 4.63 7.08
N SER A 227 17.40 4.09 7.10
CA SER A 227 16.17 4.90 7.00
C SER A 227 15.92 5.72 8.27
N HIS A 228 15.43 6.95 8.09
CA HIS A 228 15.03 7.80 9.20
C HIS A 228 13.72 7.32 9.83
N GLU A 229 13.83 6.46 10.84
CA GLU A 229 12.70 5.94 11.60
C GLU A 229 12.30 6.89 12.74
N THR A 230 11.01 7.22 12.82
CA THR A 230 10.48 7.97 13.95
C THR A 230 10.48 7.12 15.23
N PRO A 231 10.53 7.73 16.43
CA PRO A 231 10.44 6.99 17.69
C PRO A 231 9.20 6.08 17.78
N ARG A 232 8.08 6.52 17.18
CA ARG A 232 6.83 5.75 17.16
C ARG A 232 6.92 4.48 16.31
N VAL A 233 7.63 4.53 15.18
CA VAL A 233 7.91 3.34 14.35
C VAL A 233 8.75 2.33 15.14
N LYS A 234 9.78 2.80 15.85
CA LYS A 234 10.64 1.95 16.68
C LYS A 234 9.88 1.30 17.84
N ASP A 235 9.05 2.08 18.53
CA ASP A 235 8.20 1.59 19.62
C ASP A 235 7.21 0.53 19.13
N LEU A 236 6.51 0.80 18.01
CA LEU A 236 5.60 -0.18 17.44
C LEU A 236 6.34 -1.46 17.02
N ARG A 237 7.51 -1.35 16.38
CA ARG A 237 8.34 -2.52 16.05
C ARG A 237 8.67 -3.33 17.30
N ALA A 238 9.12 -2.68 18.38
CA ALA A 238 9.45 -3.35 19.62
C ALA A 238 8.23 -4.09 20.21
N LYS A 239 7.04 -3.49 20.15
CA LYS A 239 5.81 -4.12 20.65
C LYS A 239 5.34 -5.30 19.81
N LEU A 240 5.55 -5.26 18.49
CA LEU A 240 5.11 -6.33 17.59
C LEU A 240 6.14 -7.48 17.47
N LEU A 241 7.43 -7.23 17.71
CA LEU A 241 8.46 -8.26 17.59
C LEU A 241 8.87 -8.91 18.92
N ASN A 242 8.53 -8.30 20.06
CA ASN A 242 8.63 -8.94 21.38
C ASN A 242 7.35 -9.71 21.70
#